data_AF-A0A929CM33-F1
#
_entry.id   AF-A0A929CM33-F1
#
_cell.length_a   1.000
_cell.length_b   1.000
_cell.length_c   1.000
_cell.angle_alpha   90.00
_cell.angle_beta   90.00
_cell.angle_gamma   90.00
#
_symmetry.space_group_name_H-M   'P 1'
#
loop_
_entity.id
_entity.type
_entity.pdbx_description
1 polymer ?
#
loop_
_entity_poly.entity_id
_entity_poly.type
_entity_poly.pdbx_seq_one_letter_code
_entity_poly.pdbx_strand_id
1 'polypeptide(L)'
;GDIITLKTKGLFIDDHDLINHLKVSHDDAHGLDIEVTFTITEINTRELADLDQEMFDKLFGKGNLTSVTELKERIKADAEKQFIQQSDQKLLNDVTEYLVEGTKFNLPSEFLQKWMQTAGEETIDEAQAKEEYEKSEKSMRYQLIEGKLMAEHNLQVDFEDLKAHSKEMVKVQMAQFGQTNPSEKELDDIAARVLSNKDEVKRLSEQLISQKLLNLYKEKANIKTKELSYDQFVKEVYGS
;
A
#
# COMPACT_ATOMS: atom_id res chain seq x y z
N GLY A 1 43.03 2.14 6.05
CA GLY A 1 43.59 2.61 4.77
C GLY A 1 44.03 4.04 4.95
N ASP A 2 43.97 4.81 3.88
CA ASP A 2 44.34 6.23 3.91
C ASP A 2 43.46 7.00 4.90
N ILE A 3 44.04 8.06 5.45
CA ILE A 3 43.40 8.92 6.43
C ILE A 3 43.09 10.25 5.74
N ILE A 4 41.81 10.65 5.75
CA ILE A 4 41.36 11.95 5.25
C ILE A 4 40.91 12.78 6.44
N THR A 5 41.49 13.97 6.56
CA THR A 5 41.05 14.99 7.54
C THR A 5 40.23 16.04 6.81
N LEU A 6 39.01 16.28 7.29
CA LEU A 6 38.05 17.22 6.72
C LEU A 6 37.58 18.18 7.81
N LYS A 7 37.35 19.45 7.46
CA LYS A 7 36.71 20.41 8.36
C LYS A 7 35.20 20.21 8.30
N THR A 8 34.53 20.20 9.44
CA THR A 8 33.07 20.06 9.54
C THR A 8 32.34 21.24 8.91
N LYS A 9 32.94 22.43 8.97
CA LYS A 9 32.36 23.65 8.41
C LYS A 9 32.36 23.63 6.89
N GLY A 10 31.17 23.73 6.30
CA GLY A 10 30.98 23.72 4.85
C GLY A 10 31.25 22.36 4.20
N LEU A 11 31.28 21.28 5.00
CA LEU A 11 31.46 19.92 4.49
C LEU A 11 30.25 19.43 3.69
N PHE A 12 29.06 19.85 4.09
CA PHE A 12 27.80 19.55 3.44
C PHE A 12 27.14 20.84 2.94
N ILE A 13 26.26 20.71 1.94
CA ILE A 13 25.48 21.84 1.40
C ILE A 13 24.33 22.20 2.38
N ASP A 14 23.78 21.22 3.07
CA ASP A 14 22.77 21.37 4.13
C ASP A 14 23.39 21.00 5.49
N ASP A 15 23.24 21.88 6.49
CA ASP A 15 23.74 21.65 7.85
C ASP A 15 23.02 20.46 8.53
N HIS A 16 21.82 20.07 8.09
CA HIS A 16 21.15 18.86 8.57
C HIS A 16 21.86 17.57 8.16
N ASP A 17 22.59 17.57 7.05
CA ASP A 17 23.37 16.40 6.65
C ASP A 17 24.53 16.17 7.62
N LEU A 18 25.07 17.23 8.20
CA LEU A 18 26.13 17.13 9.22
C LEU A 18 25.62 16.43 10.48
N ILE A 19 24.41 16.77 10.94
CA ILE A 19 23.69 16.10 12.04
C ILE A 19 23.55 14.60 11.74
N ASN A 20 23.07 14.27 10.53
CA ASN A 20 22.77 12.90 10.14
C ASN A 20 24.01 12.01 10.02
N HIS A 21 25.11 12.54 9.47
CA HIS A 21 26.32 11.77 9.20
C HIS A 21 27.26 11.69 10.41
N LEU A 22 27.39 12.77 11.19
CA LEU A 22 28.23 12.78 12.40
C LEU A 22 27.48 12.33 13.67
N LYS A 23 26.15 12.18 13.59
CA LYS A 23 25.29 11.76 14.72
C LYS A 23 25.41 12.68 15.94
N VAL A 24 25.53 13.98 15.69
CA VAL A 24 25.58 15.03 16.72
C VAL A 24 24.21 15.67 16.91
N SER A 25 23.97 16.34 18.04
CA SER A 25 22.71 17.03 18.28
C SER A 25 22.58 18.29 17.40
N HIS A 26 21.34 18.80 17.23
CA HIS A 26 21.09 20.02 16.46
C HIS A 26 21.83 21.25 17.06
N ASP A 27 21.86 21.35 18.39
CA ASP A 27 22.55 22.45 19.08
C ASP A 27 24.08 22.37 18.90
N ASP A 28 24.64 21.16 18.87
CA ASP A 28 26.08 20.94 18.70
C ASP A 28 26.53 21.08 17.23
N ALA A 29 25.63 20.83 16.27
CA ALA A 29 25.93 20.98 14.84
C ALA A 29 26.02 22.44 14.41
N HIS A 30 25.26 23.33 15.07
CA HIS A 30 25.15 24.72 14.67
C HIS A 30 26.46 25.49 14.91
N GLY A 31 27.18 25.79 13.83
CA GLY A 31 28.48 26.48 13.89
C GLY A 31 29.67 25.59 14.23
N LEU A 32 29.52 24.26 14.12
CA LEU A 32 30.57 23.29 14.39
C LEU A 32 31.75 23.45 13.40
N ASP A 33 32.89 23.88 13.91
CA ASP A 33 34.12 24.15 13.14
C ASP A 33 35.30 23.38 13.74
N ILE A 34 35.31 22.07 13.52
CA ILE A 34 36.36 21.14 13.98
C ILE A 34 36.90 20.33 12.80
N GLU A 35 38.06 19.72 13.00
CA GLU A 35 38.61 18.73 12.07
C GLU A 35 38.18 17.33 12.48
N VAL A 36 37.59 16.59 11.54
CA VAL A 36 37.24 15.19 11.68
C VAL A 36 38.13 14.34 10.79
N THR A 37 38.51 13.17 11.30
CA THR A 37 39.42 12.26 10.63
C THR A 37 38.70 10.98 10.26
N PHE A 38 38.59 10.71 8.96
CA PHE A 38 38.01 9.50 8.41
C PHE A 38 39.12 8.55 7.96
N THR A 39 39.04 7.30 8.42
CA THR A 39 39.91 6.23 7.89
C THR A 39 39.15 5.52 6.79
N ILE A 40 39.69 5.52 5.57
CA ILE A 40 39.11 4.76 4.47
C ILE A 40 39.35 3.27 4.77
N THR A 41 38.25 2.54 4.94
CA THR A 41 38.27 1.08 5.14
C THR A 41 38.23 0.35 3.80
N GLU A 42 37.44 0.84 2.85
CA GLU A 42 37.18 0.22 1.57
C GLU A 42 36.77 1.28 0.54
N ILE A 43 37.16 1.11 -0.72
CA ILE A 43 36.68 1.91 -1.84
C ILE A 43 35.97 0.96 -2.79
N ASN A 44 34.65 1.12 -2.91
CA ASN A 44 33.83 0.34 -3.82
C ASN A 44 33.44 1.15 -5.05
N THR A 45 33.56 0.55 -6.22
CA THR A 45 33.04 1.11 -7.48
C THR A 45 31.82 0.31 -7.89
N ARG A 46 30.74 0.99 -8.28
CA ARG A 46 29.54 0.35 -8.83
C ARG A 46 29.60 0.42 -10.34
N GLU A 47 29.49 -0.73 -10.98
CA GLU A 47 29.35 -0.87 -12.43
C GLU A 47 28.02 -1.53 -12.79
N LEU A 48 27.56 -1.36 -14.02
CA LEU A 48 26.37 -2.04 -14.51
C LEU A 48 26.68 -3.54 -14.62
N ALA A 49 25.78 -4.37 -14.11
CA ALA A 49 25.88 -5.81 -14.32
C ALA A 49 25.59 -6.14 -15.80
N ASP A 50 26.32 -7.13 -16.32
CA ASP A 50 26.03 -7.69 -17.63
C ASP A 50 24.66 -8.40 -17.61
N LEU A 51 23.92 -8.32 -18.73
CA LEU A 51 22.64 -8.99 -18.89
C LEU A 51 22.84 -10.48 -19.23
N ASP A 52 23.34 -11.22 -18.25
CA ASP A 52 23.73 -12.63 -18.38
C ASP A 52 22.98 -13.55 -17.41
N GLN A 53 23.30 -14.84 -17.48
CA GLN A 53 22.66 -15.85 -16.64
C GLN A 53 22.89 -15.62 -15.15
N GLU A 54 24.04 -15.06 -14.75
CA GLU A 54 24.33 -14.78 -13.33
C GLU A 54 23.39 -13.69 -12.81
N MET A 55 23.17 -12.63 -13.60
CA MET A 55 22.19 -11.60 -13.26
C MET A 55 20.77 -12.15 -13.22
N PHE A 56 20.38 -12.98 -14.20
CA PHE A 56 19.04 -13.56 -14.25
C PHE A 56 18.77 -14.47 -13.05
N ASP A 57 19.73 -15.33 -12.71
CA ASP A 57 19.65 -16.23 -11.56
C ASP A 57 19.59 -15.47 -10.23
N LYS A 58 20.30 -14.33 -10.09
CA LYS A 58 20.23 -13.47 -8.90
C LYS A 58 18.88 -12.78 -8.74
N LEU A 59 18.26 -12.33 -9.83
CA LEU A 59 17.01 -11.57 -9.77
C LEU A 59 15.78 -12.47 -9.66
N PHE A 60 15.78 -13.62 -10.34
CA PHE A 60 14.58 -14.46 -10.48
C PHE A 60 14.79 -15.89 -9.99
N GLY A 61 15.97 -16.26 -9.52
CA GLY A 61 16.31 -17.62 -9.09
C GLY A 61 16.84 -18.47 -10.24
N LYS A 62 17.64 -19.48 -9.88
CA LYS A 62 18.40 -20.29 -10.83
C LYS A 62 17.50 -21.03 -11.83
N GLY A 63 17.75 -20.81 -13.12
CA GLY A 63 17.08 -21.53 -14.21
C GLY A 63 15.65 -21.07 -14.52
N ASN A 64 15.18 -19.98 -13.90
CA ASN A 64 13.85 -19.43 -14.16
C ASN A 64 13.79 -18.51 -15.40
N LEU A 65 14.92 -17.96 -15.82
CA LEU A 65 15.08 -17.16 -17.04
C LEU A 65 16.42 -17.49 -17.68
N THR A 66 16.48 -17.49 -19.01
CA THR A 66 17.65 -17.90 -19.80
C THR A 66 18.06 -16.87 -20.84
N SER A 67 17.25 -15.84 -21.06
CA SER A 67 17.52 -14.83 -22.09
C SER A 67 17.04 -13.43 -21.74
N VAL A 68 17.62 -12.44 -22.41
CA VAL A 68 17.19 -11.04 -22.36
C VAL A 68 15.73 -10.87 -22.80
N THR A 69 15.26 -11.70 -23.76
CA THR A 69 13.87 -11.68 -24.21
C THR A 69 12.93 -12.09 -23.09
N GLU A 70 13.22 -13.21 -22.43
CA GLU A 70 12.43 -13.69 -21.29
C GLU A 70 12.46 -12.70 -20.12
N LEU A 71 13.60 -12.04 -19.87
CA LEU A 71 13.70 -10.96 -18.88
C LEU A 71 12.76 -9.80 -19.22
N LYS A 72 12.74 -9.33 -20.47
CA LYS A 72 11.85 -8.24 -20.89
C LYS A 72 10.37 -8.64 -20.78
N GLU A 73 10.03 -9.86 -21.16
CA GLU A 73 8.67 -10.39 -21.02
C GLU A 73 8.24 -10.49 -19.55
N ARG A 74 9.15 -10.96 -18.68
CA ARG A 74 8.93 -11.04 -17.23
C ARG A 74 8.67 -9.67 -16.63
N ILE A 75 9.49 -8.67 -16.96
CA ILE A 75 9.33 -7.28 -16.50
C ILE A 75 8.02 -6.69 -17.02
N LYS A 76 7.71 -6.91 -18.30
CA LYS A 76 6.45 -6.46 -18.90
C LYS A 76 5.24 -7.05 -18.17
N ALA A 77 5.23 -8.35 -17.92
CA ALA A 77 4.14 -9.01 -17.21
C ALA A 77 3.99 -8.52 -15.76
N ASP A 78 5.10 -8.23 -15.06
CA ASP A 78 5.05 -7.61 -13.73
C ASP A 78 4.47 -6.21 -13.77
N ALA A 79 4.90 -5.39 -14.73
CA ALA A 79 4.36 -4.05 -14.93
C ALA A 79 2.86 -4.09 -15.25
N GLU A 80 2.42 -4.97 -16.15
CA GLU A 80 1.00 -5.17 -16.49
C GLU A 80 0.16 -5.53 -15.27
N LYS A 81 0.65 -6.43 -14.39
CA LYS A 81 -0.04 -6.77 -13.14
C LYS A 81 -0.22 -5.56 -12.23
N GLN A 82 0.80 -4.70 -12.12
CA GLN A 82 0.69 -3.47 -11.34
C GLN A 82 -0.35 -2.52 -11.94
N PHE A 83 -0.37 -2.33 -13.26
CA PHE A 83 -1.38 -1.49 -13.92
C PHE A 83 -2.80 -2.01 -13.76
N ILE A 84 -3.01 -3.34 -13.76
CA ILE A 84 -4.32 -3.94 -13.47
C ILE A 84 -4.78 -3.54 -12.07
N GLN A 85 -3.93 -3.68 -11.06
CA GLN A 85 -4.28 -3.30 -9.68
C GLN A 85 -4.63 -1.81 -9.55
N GLN A 86 -3.86 -0.94 -10.20
CA GLN A 86 -4.11 0.51 -10.18
C GLN A 86 -5.41 0.88 -10.93
N SER A 87 -5.67 0.22 -12.06
CA SER A 87 -6.92 0.40 -12.82
C SER A 87 -8.14 -0.07 -12.04
N ASP A 88 -8.01 -1.18 -11.32
CA ASP A 88 -9.03 -1.73 -10.45
C ASP A 88 -9.35 -0.81 -9.28
N GLN A 89 -8.32 -0.24 -8.64
CA GLN A 89 -8.51 0.75 -7.58
C GLN A 89 -9.20 2.02 -8.11
N LYS A 90 -8.81 2.49 -9.30
CA LYS A 90 -9.45 3.64 -9.95
C LYS A 90 -10.92 3.36 -10.25
N LEU A 91 -11.23 2.20 -10.83
CA LEU A 91 -12.60 1.77 -11.10
C LEU A 91 -13.44 1.72 -9.81
N LEU A 92 -12.89 1.14 -8.74
CA LEU A 92 -13.57 1.08 -7.45
C LEU A 92 -13.92 2.49 -6.96
N ASN A 93 -12.95 3.40 -6.97
CA ASN A 93 -13.14 4.80 -6.55
C ASN A 93 -14.19 5.52 -7.39
N ASP A 94 -14.13 5.38 -8.72
CA ASP A 94 -15.05 6.05 -9.65
C ASP A 94 -16.49 5.55 -9.48
N VAL A 95 -16.68 4.25 -9.30
CA VAL A 95 -18.01 3.66 -9.04
C VAL A 95 -18.51 4.09 -7.65
N THR A 96 -17.65 4.09 -6.63
CA THR A 96 -17.99 4.58 -5.29
C THR A 96 -18.45 6.03 -5.33
N GLU A 97 -17.71 6.91 -5.99
CA GLU A 97 -18.08 8.32 -6.15
C GLU A 97 -19.40 8.46 -6.89
N TYR A 98 -19.56 7.78 -8.03
CA TYR A 98 -20.80 7.77 -8.80
C TYR A 98 -22.02 7.32 -7.97
N LEU A 99 -21.87 6.26 -7.17
CA LEU A 99 -22.94 5.74 -6.32
C LEU A 99 -23.31 6.73 -5.21
N VAL A 100 -22.33 7.34 -4.54
CA VAL A 100 -22.55 8.31 -3.47
C VAL A 100 -23.20 9.59 -4.02
N GLU A 101 -22.76 10.05 -5.19
CA GLU A 101 -23.32 11.23 -5.83
C GLU A 101 -24.72 10.98 -6.38
N GLY A 102 -24.95 9.83 -7.02
CA GLY A 102 -26.22 9.46 -7.66
C GLY A 102 -27.30 9.00 -6.68
N THR A 103 -26.94 8.47 -5.50
CA THR A 103 -27.89 7.91 -4.55
C THR A 103 -28.19 8.89 -3.41
N LYS A 104 -29.33 9.60 -3.51
CA LYS A 104 -29.75 10.56 -2.48
C LYS A 104 -30.67 9.93 -1.45
N PHE A 105 -30.29 10.03 -0.19
CA PHE A 105 -31.11 9.67 0.97
C PHE A 105 -30.73 10.52 2.18
N ASN A 106 -31.60 10.62 3.19
CA ASN A 106 -31.35 11.45 4.36
C ASN A 106 -30.66 10.62 5.46
N LEU A 107 -29.54 11.13 5.95
CA LEU A 107 -28.92 10.65 7.17
C LEU A 107 -29.53 11.39 8.37
N PRO A 108 -29.69 10.74 9.54
CA PRO A 108 -30.16 11.41 10.74
C PRO A 108 -29.03 12.24 11.37
N SER A 109 -28.67 13.35 10.73
CA SER A 109 -27.49 14.18 11.05
C SER A 109 -27.41 14.60 12.52
N GLU A 110 -28.52 15.08 13.10
CA GLU A 110 -28.56 15.48 14.51
C GLU A 110 -28.25 14.33 15.47
N PHE A 111 -28.77 13.13 15.18
CA PHE A 111 -28.49 11.94 15.99
C PHE A 111 -27.03 11.52 15.84
N LEU A 112 -26.51 11.52 14.61
CA LEU A 112 -25.13 11.09 14.33
C LEU A 112 -24.12 12.04 14.97
N GLN A 113 -24.35 13.35 14.91
CA GLN A 113 -23.50 14.34 15.59
C GLN A 113 -23.51 14.14 17.11
N LYS A 114 -24.70 13.99 17.72
CA LYS A 114 -24.80 13.69 19.16
C LYS A 114 -24.15 12.35 19.54
N TRP A 115 -24.28 11.35 18.68
CA TRP A 115 -23.65 10.06 18.89
C TRP A 115 -22.12 10.19 18.85
N MET A 116 -21.57 10.90 17.86
CA MET A 116 -20.13 11.15 17.73
C MET A 116 -19.51 11.85 18.94
N GLN A 117 -20.25 12.73 19.64
CA GLN A 117 -19.79 13.34 20.90
C GLN A 117 -19.42 12.34 21.99
N THR A 118 -19.96 11.13 21.93
CA THR A 118 -19.82 10.11 22.99
C THR A 118 -19.31 8.75 22.51
N ALA A 119 -19.13 8.58 21.19
CA ALA A 119 -18.77 7.31 20.59
C ALA A 119 -17.27 6.98 20.66
N GLY A 120 -16.41 8.00 20.82
CA GLY A 120 -14.97 7.85 20.95
C GLY A 120 -14.52 7.58 22.39
N GLU A 121 -13.20 7.38 22.57
CA GLU A 121 -12.59 7.28 23.91
C GLU A 121 -12.66 8.61 24.68
N GLU A 122 -12.57 9.72 23.94
CA GLU A 122 -12.74 11.07 24.46
C GLU A 122 -14.04 11.68 23.95
N THR A 123 -14.73 12.38 24.84
CA THR A 123 -15.91 13.17 24.47
C THR A 123 -15.48 14.42 23.72
N ILE A 124 -16.07 14.64 22.54
CA ILE A 124 -15.84 15.85 21.74
C ILE A 124 -17.01 16.83 21.89
N ASP A 125 -16.75 18.12 21.69
CA ASP A 125 -17.80 19.13 21.74
C ASP A 125 -18.69 19.14 20.48
N GLU A 126 -19.72 19.99 20.48
CA GLU A 126 -20.68 20.09 19.37
C GLU A 126 -20.05 20.58 18.07
N ALA A 127 -19.09 21.51 18.14
CA ALA A 127 -18.43 22.03 16.95
C ALA A 127 -17.54 20.96 16.32
N GLN A 128 -16.77 20.24 17.14
CA GLN A 128 -15.94 19.11 16.71
C GLN A 128 -16.80 17.99 16.12
N ALA A 129 -17.90 17.62 16.78
CA ALA A 129 -18.79 16.57 16.28
C ALA A 129 -19.43 16.92 14.93
N LYS A 130 -19.77 18.20 14.72
CA LYS A 130 -20.27 18.68 13.42
C LYS A 130 -19.19 18.59 12.34
N GLU A 131 -17.97 19.01 12.64
CA GLU A 131 -16.84 18.94 11.71
C GLU A 131 -16.52 17.49 11.32
N GLU A 132 -16.45 16.58 12.31
CA GLU A 132 -16.20 15.16 12.06
C GLU A 132 -17.34 14.51 11.25
N TYR A 133 -18.60 14.87 11.54
CA TYR A 133 -19.74 14.43 10.73
C TYR A 133 -19.62 14.88 9.27
N GLU A 134 -19.27 16.14 9.02
CA GLU A 134 -19.11 16.69 7.67
C GLU A 134 -17.98 15.97 6.91
N LYS A 135 -16.88 15.64 7.58
CA LYS A 135 -15.78 14.84 7.01
C LYS A 135 -16.17 13.39 6.72
N SER A 136 -16.99 12.79 7.59
CA SER A 136 -17.36 11.37 7.48
C SER A 136 -18.64 11.12 6.68
N GLU A 137 -19.43 12.15 6.35
CA GLU A 137 -20.76 11.95 5.75
C GLU A 137 -20.70 11.09 4.49
N LYS A 138 -19.75 11.38 3.58
CA LYS A 138 -19.57 10.62 2.34
C LYS A 138 -19.24 9.15 2.60
N SER A 139 -18.36 8.85 3.56
CA SER A 139 -17.99 7.47 3.89
C SER A 139 -19.15 6.71 4.54
N MET A 140 -19.91 7.36 5.44
CA MET A 140 -21.11 6.77 6.04
C MET A 140 -22.18 6.45 5.00
N ARG A 141 -22.37 7.34 4.01
CA ARG A 141 -23.28 7.06 2.89
C ARG A 141 -22.83 5.86 2.09
N TYR A 142 -21.54 5.81 1.76
CA TYR A 142 -20.98 4.69 1.02
C TYR A 142 -21.13 3.37 1.78
N GLN A 143 -20.87 3.33 3.08
CA GLN A 143 -21.05 2.13 3.91
C GLN A 143 -22.49 1.59 3.86
N LEU A 144 -23.50 2.47 3.82
CA LEU A 144 -24.90 2.05 3.70
C LEU A 144 -25.24 1.52 2.30
N ILE A 145 -24.71 2.17 1.25
CA ILE A 145 -24.86 1.70 -0.13
C ILE A 145 -24.17 0.35 -0.29
N GLU A 146 -22.95 0.22 0.21
CA GLU A 146 -22.17 -1.00 0.23
C GLU A 146 -22.93 -2.14 0.92
N GLY A 147 -23.41 -1.92 2.15
CA GLY A 147 -24.19 -2.90 2.88
C GLY A 147 -25.46 -3.32 2.13
N LYS A 148 -26.12 -2.38 1.44
CA LYS A 148 -27.29 -2.67 0.60
C LYS A 148 -26.93 -3.54 -0.60
N LEU A 149 -25.85 -3.22 -1.30
CA LEU A 149 -25.36 -4.00 -2.45
C LEU A 149 -24.94 -5.41 -2.03
N MET A 150 -24.21 -5.54 -0.92
CA MET A 150 -23.83 -6.85 -0.39
C MET A 150 -25.03 -7.70 -0.05
N ALA A 151 -26.05 -7.13 0.60
CA ALA A 151 -27.26 -7.85 0.95
C ALA A 151 -28.07 -8.28 -0.29
N GLU A 152 -28.20 -7.39 -1.28
CA GLU A 152 -28.98 -7.63 -2.50
C GLU A 152 -28.33 -8.66 -3.42
N HIS A 153 -27.00 -8.69 -3.47
CA HIS A 153 -26.22 -9.62 -4.31
C HIS A 153 -25.69 -10.83 -3.52
N ASN A 154 -26.09 -11.00 -2.26
CA ASN A 154 -25.65 -12.08 -1.39
C ASN A 154 -24.11 -12.21 -1.31
N LEU A 155 -23.41 -11.07 -1.25
CA LEU A 155 -21.97 -10.99 -1.10
C LEU A 155 -21.63 -11.13 0.39
N GLN A 156 -21.59 -12.36 0.86
CA GLN A 156 -21.16 -12.67 2.22
C GLN A 156 -19.66 -12.94 2.25
N VAL A 157 -18.99 -12.53 3.32
CA VAL A 157 -17.63 -12.98 3.65
C VAL A 157 -17.75 -13.97 4.79
N ASP A 158 -17.45 -15.22 4.52
CA ASP A 158 -17.46 -16.27 5.54
C ASP A 158 -16.04 -16.57 6.07
N PHE A 159 -15.96 -17.48 7.04
CA PHE A 159 -14.70 -17.86 7.64
C PHE A 159 -13.77 -18.59 6.65
N GLU A 160 -14.33 -19.35 5.71
CA GLU A 160 -13.53 -20.07 4.72
C GLU A 160 -12.92 -19.10 3.69
N ASP A 161 -13.66 -18.06 3.28
CA ASP A 161 -13.14 -16.96 2.47
C ASP A 161 -11.96 -16.27 3.18
N LEU A 162 -12.12 -15.93 4.46
CA LEU A 162 -11.07 -15.30 5.26
C LEU A 162 -9.84 -16.21 5.40
N LYS A 163 -10.06 -17.50 5.62
CA LYS A 163 -8.99 -18.50 5.74
C LYS A 163 -8.23 -18.66 4.42
N ALA A 164 -8.94 -18.79 3.30
CA ALA A 164 -8.34 -18.91 1.98
C ALA A 164 -7.52 -17.66 1.63
N HIS A 165 -8.09 -16.47 1.85
CA HIS A 165 -7.42 -15.20 1.60
C HIS A 165 -6.19 -15.01 2.49
N SER A 166 -6.30 -15.32 3.79
CA SER A 166 -5.17 -15.25 4.71
C SER A 166 -4.03 -16.18 4.30
N LYS A 167 -4.33 -17.39 3.82
CA LYS A 167 -3.29 -18.33 3.32
C LYS A 167 -2.57 -17.77 2.11
N GLU A 168 -3.30 -17.20 1.14
CA GLU A 168 -2.69 -16.62 -0.05
C GLU A 168 -1.80 -15.43 0.32
N MET A 169 -2.24 -14.56 1.23
CA MET A 169 -1.42 -13.46 1.73
C MET A 169 -0.13 -13.96 2.40
N VAL A 170 -0.23 -14.98 3.26
CA VAL A 170 0.94 -15.58 3.93
C VAL A 170 1.90 -16.16 2.90
N LYS A 171 1.40 -16.86 1.88
CA LYS A 171 2.21 -17.42 0.80
C LYS A 171 2.96 -16.34 0.02
N VAL A 172 2.29 -15.23 -0.32
CA VAL A 172 2.92 -14.09 -0.98
C VAL A 172 3.99 -13.47 -0.09
N GLN A 173 3.72 -13.28 1.20
CA GLN A 173 4.68 -12.73 2.15
C GLN A 173 5.90 -13.64 2.33
N MET A 174 5.69 -14.96 2.48
CA MET A 174 6.78 -15.94 2.57
C MET A 174 7.65 -15.94 1.32
N ALA A 175 7.05 -15.86 0.13
CA ALA A 175 7.78 -15.78 -1.13
C ALA A 175 8.67 -14.52 -1.22
N GLN A 176 8.22 -13.38 -0.68
CA GLN A 176 9.03 -12.14 -0.62
C GLN A 176 10.30 -12.31 0.23
N PHE A 177 10.28 -13.20 1.22
CA PHE A 177 11.44 -13.55 2.04
C PHE A 177 12.18 -14.81 1.55
N GLY A 178 11.89 -15.29 0.34
CA GLY A 178 12.57 -16.42 -0.29
C GLY A 178 12.02 -17.81 0.08
N GLN A 179 10.93 -17.88 0.83
CA GLN A 179 10.24 -19.13 1.17
C GLN A 179 9.10 -19.41 0.19
N THR A 180 9.42 -20.05 -0.94
CA THR A 180 8.49 -20.19 -2.08
C THR A 180 7.60 -21.43 -2.04
N ASN A 181 7.86 -22.38 -1.13
CA ASN A 181 7.11 -23.65 -1.08
C ASN A 181 6.69 -24.03 0.36
N PRO A 182 5.86 -23.20 1.03
CA PRO A 182 5.35 -23.52 2.35
C PRO A 182 4.42 -24.75 2.31
N SER A 183 4.42 -25.53 3.39
CA SER A 183 3.49 -26.67 3.50
C SER A 183 2.06 -26.19 3.81
N GLU A 184 1.06 -26.96 3.39
CA GLU A 184 -0.35 -26.63 3.66
C GLU A 184 -0.64 -26.47 5.16
N LYS A 185 -0.03 -27.35 5.97
CA LYS A 185 -0.15 -27.30 7.44
C LYS A 185 0.42 -26.01 8.02
N GLU A 186 1.56 -25.56 7.52
CA GLU A 186 2.19 -24.32 7.97
C GLU A 186 1.33 -23.10 7.60
N LEU A 187 0.77 -23.08 6.38
CA LEU A 187 -0.19 -22.05 5.95
C LEU A 187 -1.44 -22.05 6.82
N ASP A 188 -2.00 -23.22 7.14
CA ASP A 188 -3.14 -23.38 8.05
C ASP A 188 -2.83 -22.82 9.45
N ASP A 189 -1.70 -23.19 10.03
CA ASP A 189 -1.31 -22.79 11.38
C ASP A 189 -1.07 -21.26 11.48
N ILE A 190 -0.46 -20.66 10.45
CA ILE A 190 -0.26 -19.20 10.39
C ILE A 190 -1.59 -18.48 10.17
N ALA A 191 -2.40 -18.94 9.21
CA ALA A 191 -3.71 -18.33 8.93
C ALA A 191 -4.62 -18.38 10.17
N ALA A 192 -4.65 -19.49 10.90
CA ALA A 192 -5.40 -19.59 12.16
C ALA A 192 -4.92 -18.58 13.22
N ARG A 193 -3.61 -18.33 13.29
CA ARG A 193 -3.06 -17.31 14.20
C ARG A 193 -3.48 -15.90 13.79
N VAL A 194 -3.40 -15.58 12.50
CA VAL A 194 -3.84 -14.28 11.95
C VAL A 194 -5.33 -14.06 12.25
N LEU A 195 -6.16 -15.08 11.97
CA LEU A 195 -7.62 -15.01 12.19
C LEU A 195 -8.03 -15.06 13.67
N SER A 196 -7.12 -15.35 14.59
CA SER A 196 -7.38 -15.19 16.03
C SER A 196 -7.29 -13.73 16.49
N ASN A 197 -6.68 -12.85 15.69
CA ASN A 197 -6.65 -11.42 15.91
C ASN A 197 -7.89 -10.75 15.29
N LYS A 198 -8.74 -10.13 16.12
CA LYS A 198 -9.97 -9.46 15.67
C LYS A 198 -9.72 -8.30 14.71
N ASP A 199 -8.62 -7.55 14.89
CA ASP A 199 -8.30 -6.42 14.03
C ASP A 199 -7.88 -6.91 12.64
N GLU A 200 -7.14 -8.02 12.57
CA GLU A 200 -6.81 -8.68 11.30
C GLU A 200 -8.05 -9.26 10.62
N VAL A 201 -8.96 -9.90 11.37
CA VAL A 201 -10.23 -10.38 10.81
C VAL A 201 -11.04 -9.24 10.20
N LYS A 202 -11.12 -8.09 10.88
CA LYS A 202 -11.80 -6.90 10.36
C LYS A 202 -11.14 -6.40 9.08
N ARG A 203 -9.81 -6.23 9.11
CA ARG A 203 -9.03 -5.75 7.95
C ARG A 203 -9.16 -6.68 6.74
N LEU A 204 -9.07 -8.00 6.95
CA LEU A 204 -9.20 -9.01 5.88
C LEU A 204 -10.63 -9.06 5.33
N SER A 205 -11.63 -8.90 6.19
CA SER A 205 -13.03 -8.83 5.78
C SER A 205 -13.27 -7.62 4.87
N GLU A 206 -12.79 -6.43 5.25
CA GLU A 206 -12.89 -5.21 4.44
C GLU A 206 -12.20 -5.38 3.08
N GLN A 207 -11.04 -6.03 3.03
CA GLN A 207 -10.35 -6.33 1.77
C GLN A 207 -11.17 -7.26 0.86
N LEU A 208 -11.75 -8.32 1.42
CA LEU A 208 -12.57 -9.26 0.67
C LEU A 208 -13.87 -8.62 0.18
N ILE A 209 -14.51 -7.79 1.01
CA ILE A 209 -15.70 -7.01 0.62
C ILE A 209 -15.36 -6.14 -0.59
N SER A 210 -14.26 -5.38 -0.52
CA SER A 210 -13.80 -4.54 -1.63
C SER A 210 -13.56 -5.34 -2.92
N GLN A 211 -12.92 -6.51 -2.82
CA GLN A 211 -12.73 -7.41 -3.98
C GLN A 211 -14.05 -7.94 -4.55
N LYS A 212 -14.98 -8.37 -3.70
CA LYS A 212 -16.29 -8.88 -4.13
C LYS A 212 -17.11 -7.78 -4.81
N LEU A 213 -17.10 -6.57 -4.29
CA LEU A 213 -17.76 -5.40 -4.89
C LEU A 213 -17.12 -5.01 -6.22
N LEU A 214 -15.79 -4.97 -6.30
CA LEU A 214 -15.08 -4.70 -7.54
C LEU A 214 -15.50 -5.70 -8.64
N ASN A 215 -15.58 -6.99 -8.30
CA ASN A 215 -16.04 -8.01 -9.24
C ASN A 215 -17.51 -7.79 -9.65
N LEU A 216 -18.39 -7.45 -8.70
CA LEU A 216 -19.77 -7.07 -8.99
C LEU A 216 -19.83 -5.88 -9.94
N TYR A 217 -19.02 -4.84 -9.71
CA TYR A 217 -18.98 -3.64 -10.56
C TYR A 217 -18.49 -3.99 -11.97
N LYS A 218 -17.45 -4.82 -12.09
CA LYS A 218 -16.98 -5.33 -13.38
C LYS A 218 -18.07 -6.08 -14.16
N GLU A 219 -18.93 -6.80 -13.47
CA GLU A 219 -20.03 -7.54 -14.09
C GLU A 219 -21.24 -6.64 -14.43
N LYS A 220 -21.61 -5.72 -13.54
CA LYS A 220 -22.92 -5.02 -13.57
C LYS A 220 -22.86 -3.55 -13.96
N ALA A 221 -21.73 -2.86 -13.80
CA ALA A 221 -21.64 -1.41 -13.97
C ALA A 221 -21.59 -0.95 -15.45
N ASN A 222 -21.66 -1.87 -16.41
CA ASN A 222 -21.59 -1.59 -17.85
C ASN A 222 -20.37 -0.70 -18.21
N ILE A 223 -19.20 -1.16 -17.80
CA ILE A 223 -17.94 -0.42 -17.88
C ILE A 223 -17.56 -0.15 -19.34
N LYS A 224 -17.11 1.08 -19.62
CA LYS A 224 -16.53 1.46 -20.91
C LYS A 224 -15.02 1.41 -20.83
N THR A 225 -14.40 0.57 -21.67
CA THR A 225 -12.93 0.52 -21.80
C THR A 225 -12.44 1.74 -22.58
N LYS A 226 -11.42 2.42 -22.04
CA LYS A 226 -10.71 3.54 -22.67
C LYS A 226 -9.25 3.13 -22.87
N GLU A 227 -8.76 3.18 -24.10
CA GLU A 227 -7.34 2.98 -24.38
C GLU A 227 -6.57 4.27 -24.06
N LEU A 228 -5.45 4.15 -23.35
CA LEU A 228 -4.66 5.27 -22.85
C LEU A 228 -3.16 5.01 -23.09
N SER A 229 -2.41 6.08 -23.36
CA SER A 229 -0.95 6.02 -23.25
C SER A 229 -0.52 6.01 -21.77
N TYR A 230 0.72 5.61 -21.50
CA TYR A 230 1.28 5.63 -20.14
C TYR A 230 1.16 7.01 -19.48
N ASP A 231 1.57 8.08 -20.19
CA ASP A 231 1.50 9.45 -19.66
C ASP A 231 0.06 9.88 -19.33
N GLN A 232 -0.92 9.45 -20.13
CA GLN A 232 -2.33 9.73 -19.86
C GLN A 232 -2.84 8.91 -18.67
N PHE A 233 -2.44 7.65 -18.56
CA PHE A 233 -2.77 6.81 -17.42
C PHE A 233 -2.26 7.42 -16.11
N VAL A 234 -1.01 7.88 -16.08
CA VAL A 234 -0.42 8.51 -14.89
C VAL A 234 -1.20 9.76 -14.48
N LYS A 235 -1.60 10.60 -15.44
CA LYS A 235 -2.42 11.80 -15.18
C LYS A 235 -3.79 11.46 -14.61
N GLU A 236 -4.46 10.47 -15.18
CA GLU A 236 -5.84 10.08 -14.80
C GLU A 236 -5.90 9.36 -13.45
N VAL A 237 -4.90 8.53 -13.13
CA VAL A 237 -4.89 7.72 -11.89
C VAL A 237 -4.28 8.47 -10.72
N TYR A 238 -3.21 9.24 -10.93
CA TYR A 238 -2.46 9.87 -9.84
C TYR A 238 -2.75 11.36 -9.65
N GLY A 239 -3.49 12.00 -10.57
CA GLY A 239 -3.80 13.43 -10.50
C GLY A 239 -2.55 14.28 -10.65
N SER A 240 -2.26 14.73 -11.87
CA SER A 240 -1.21 15.73 -12.13
C SER A 240 -1.75 17.14 -12.02
#